data_AF-A0A6J4KKP8-F1
#
_entry.id   AF-A0A6J4KKP8-F1
#
_cell.length_a   1.000
_cell.length_b   1.000
_cell.length_c   1.000
_cell.angle_alpha   90.00
_cell.angle_beta   90.00
_cell.angle_gamma   90.00
#
_symmetry.space_group_name_H-M   'P 1'
#
loop_
_entity.id
_entity.type
_entity.pdbx_description
1 polymer ?
#
loop_
_entity_poly.entity_id
_entity_poly.type
_entity_poly.pdbx_seq_one_letter_code
_entity_poly.pdbx_strand_id
1 'polypeptide(L)'
;MMARDASTTSTTSPAGPIDCESAVRRLWDYLDGRLPPVAHDEVEAHLATCALCPPHFSFARRMQAALTGSAALPAAEADEARLRERVRRALRG
;
A
#
# COMPACT_ATOMS: atom_id res chain seq x y z
N MET A 1 8.02 7.02 36.98
CA MET A 1 6.55 7.03 36.75
C MET A 1 6.23 8.26 35.90
N MET A 2 6.31 8.15 34.57
CA MET A 2 5.98 9.22 33.63
C MET A 2 4.93 8.66 32.69
N ALA A 3 3.74 9.26 32.72
CA ALA A 3 2.64 8.93 31.82
C ALA A 3 3.06 9.27 30.39
N ARG A 4 2.98 8.29 29.49
CA ARG A 4 3.10 8.52 28.05
C ARG A 4 1.70 8.78 27.54
N ASP A 5 1.35 10.04 27.35
CA ASP A 5 0.17 10.42 26.58
C ASP A 5 0.43 10.05 25.11
N ALA A 6 -0.01 8.85 24.72
CA ALA A 6 -0.10 8.42 23.34
C ALA A 6 -1.30 9.11 22.68
N SER A 7 -1.17 10.43 22.45
CA SER A 7 -2.07 11.16 21.57
C SER A 7 -1.70 10.82 20.13
N THR A 8 -2.23 9.69 19.65
CA THR A 8 -2.33 9.39 18.22
C THR A 8 -3.37 10.34 17.65
N THR A 9 -2.93 11.45 17.06
CA THR A 9 -3.80 12.31 16.26
C THR A 9 -4.10 11.59 14.96
N SER A 10 -5.14 10.75 14.99
CA SER A 10 -5.80 10.21 13.81
C SER A 10 -6.27 11.37 12.96
N THR A 11 -5.78 11.44 11.71
CA THR A 11 -6.32 12.33 10.69
C THR A 11 -7.72 11.84 10.30
N THR A 12 -8.68 12.16 11.16
CA THR A 12 -10.10 11.90 10.97
C THR A 12 -10.64 12.85 9.92
N SER A 13 -10.77 12.38 8.69
CA SER A 13 -11.73 12.93 7.73
C SER A 13 -12.64 11.78 7.29
N PRO A 14 -13.94 11.80 7.65
CA PRO A 14 -14.88 10.79 7.20
C PRO A 14 -15.27 11.11 5.74
N ALA A 15 -14.53 10.52 4.82
CA ALA A 15 -14.93 10.43 3.43
C ALA A 15 -14.91 8.95 3.05
N GLY A 16 -15.84 8.17 3.63
CA GLY A 16 -16.02 6.73 3.40
C GLY A 16 -16.52 5.96 4.64
N PRO A 17 -16.90 4.68 4.48
CA PRO A 17 -17.32 3.81 5.59
C PRO A 17 -16.19 3.44 6.57
N ILE A 18 -14.94 3.72 6.21
CA ILE A 18 -13.74 3.54 7.04
C ILE A 18 -12.86 4.80 7.01
N ASP A 19 -11.98 4.95 7.99
CA ASP A 19 -10.99 6.03 8.04
C ASP A 19 -9.74 5.73 7.19
N CYS A 20 -8.87 6.74 7.03
CA CYS A 20 -7.65 6.62 6.22
C CYS A 20 -6.69 5.54 6.77
N GLU A 21 -6.58 5.42 8.10
CA GLU A 21 -5.72 4.41 8.74
C GLU A 21 -6.19 3.00 8.39
N SER A 22 -7.49 2.74 8.54
CA SER A 22 -8.10 1.46 8.21
C SER A 22 -7.95 1.13 6.72
N ALA A 23 -8.14 2.13 5.84
CA ALA A 23 -7.95 1.95 4.40
C ALA A 23 -6.49 1.56 4.08
N VAL A 24 -5.51 2.26 4.65
CA VAL A 24 -4.08 1.98 4.42
C VAL A 24 -3.65 0.65 5.03
N ARG A 25 -4.18 0.26 6.20
CA ARG A 25 -3.89 -1.05 6.81
C ARG A 25 -4.35 -2.22 5.95
N ARG A 26 -5.43 -2.05 5.19
CA ARG A 26 -6.00 -3.07 4.31
C ARG A 26 -5.40 -3.08 2.90
N LEU A 27 -4.51 -2.13 2.60
CA LEU A 27 -4.02 -1.87 1.24
C LEU A 27 -3.42 -3.11 0.55
N TRP A 28 -2.59 -3.90 1.24
CA TRP A 28 -1.99 -5.09 0.62
C TRP A 28 -2.99 -6.19 0.37
N ASP A 29 -3.85 -6.50 1.34
CA ASP A 29 -4.90 -7.50 1.18
C ASP A 29 -5.91 -7.10 0.10
N TYR A 30 -6.19 -5.80 -0.04
CA TYR A 30 -7.00 -5.25 -1.13
C TYR A 30 -6.34 -5.52 -2.49
N LEU A 31 -5.06 -5.18 -2.65
CA LEU A 31 -4.34 -5.39 -3.92
C LEU A 31 -4.16 -6.87 -4.27
N ASP A 32 -3.98 -7.72 -3.26
CA ASP A 32 -3.84 -9.17 -3.45
C ASP A 32 -5.20 -9.88 -3.68
N GLY A 33 -6.33 -9.16 -3.58
CA GLY A 33 -7.67 -9.75 -3.68
C GLY A 33 -8.02 -10.68 -2.51
N ARG A 34 -7.40 -10.47 -1.35
CA ARG A 34 -7.57 -11.29 -0.13
C ARG A 34 -8.60 -10.74 0.85
N LEU A 35 -9.18 -9.57 0.58
CA LEU A 35 -10.26 -9.02 1.39
C LEU A 35 -11.59 -9.75 1.14
N PRO A 36 -12.41 -9.98 2.18
CA PRO A 36 -13.81 -10.34 2.01
C PRO A 36 -14.56 -9.26 1.21
N PRO A 37 -15.65 -9.60 0.49
CA PRO A 37 -16.37 -8.65 -0.37
C PRO A 37 -16.76 -7.33 0.32
N VAL A 38 -17.31 -7.42 1.54
CA VAL A 38 -17.70 -6.24 2.33
C VAL A 38 -16.50 -5.33 2.62
N ALA A 39 -15.37 -5.90 3.00
CA ALA A 39 -14.17 -5.13 3.32
C ALA A 39 -13.52 -4.52 2.07
N HIS A 40 -13.66 -5.18 0.92
CA HIS A 40 -13.25 -4.65 -0.37
C HIS A 40 -14.10 -3.42 -0.74
N ASP A 41 -15.42 -3.52 -0.65
CA ASP A 41 -16.36 -2.43 -0.95
C ASP A 41 -16.15 -1.23 -0.03
N GLU A 42 -15.83 -1.46 1.26
CA GLU A 42 -15.48 -0.38 2.19
C GLU A 42 -14.24 0.41 1.76
N VAL A 43 -13.23 -0.28 1.22
CA VAL A 43 -12.01 0.36 0.69
C VAL A 43 -12.31 1.12 -0.59
N GLU A 44 -13.08 0.54 -1.52
CA GLU A 44 -13.51 1.22 -2.75
C GLU A 44 -14.29 2.50 -2.44
N ALA A 45 -15.27 2.41 -1.54
CA ALA A 45 -16.07 3.55 -1.13
C ALA A 45 -15.22 4.67 -0.51
N HIS A 46 -14.20 4.32 0.30
CA HIS A 46 -13.27 5.31 0.83
C HIS A 46 -12.40 5.94 -0.26
N LEU A 47 -11.86 5.15 -1.19
CA LEU A 47 -11.03 5.64 -2.30
C LEU A 47 -11.80 6.56 -3.26
N ALA A 48 -13.11 6.36 -3.40
CA ALA A 48 -13.97 7.20 -4.23
C ALA A 48 -14.16 8.63 -3.68
N THR A 49 -14.04 8.80 -2.35
CA THR A 49 -14.36 10.08 -1.68
C THR A 49 -13.16 10.74 -1.00
N CYS A 50 -12.10 9.98 -0.70
CA CYS A 50 -10.88 10.50 -0.07
C CYS A 50 -9.84 10.93 -1.10
N ALA A 51 -9.41 12.19 -1.04
CA ALA A 51 -8.34 12.70 -1.91
C ALA A 51 -6.92 12.28 -1.49
N LEU A 52 -6.74 11.83 -0.23
CA LEU A 52 -5.42 11.54 0.35
C LEU A 52 -4.98 10.08 0.19
N CYS A 53 -5.92 9.14 0.10
CA CYS A 53 -5.62 7.71 0.02
C CYS A 53 -5.18 7.19 -1.37
N PRO A 54 -5.71 7.69 -2.52
CA PRO A 54 -5.33 7.17 -3.84
C PRO A 54 -3.82 7.15 -4.13
N PRO A 55 -3.01 8.15 -3.71
CA PRO A 55 -1.55 8.09 -3.85
C PRO A 55 -0.91 6.85 -3.22
N HIS A 56 -1.33 6.43 -2.02
CA HIS A 56 -0.80 5.25 -1.34
C HIS A 56 -1.05 3.97 -2.14
N PHE A 57 -2.28 3.79 -2.63
CA PHE A 57 -2.67 2.63 -3.43
C PHE A 57 -1.99 2.63 -4.81
N SER A 58 -1.81 3.80 -5.42
CA SER A 58 -1.07 3.92 -6.69
C SER A 58 0.39 3.51 -6.53
N PHE A 59 1.04 3.91 -5.43
CA PHE A 59 2.42 3.55 -5.14
C PHE A 59 2.57 2.04 -4.92
N ALA A 60 1.67 1.44 -4.12
CA ALA A 60 1.71 0.02 -3.85
C ALA A 60 1.49 -0.82 -5.12
N ARG A 61 0.62 -0.40 -6.04
CA ARG A 61 0.48 -1.01 -7.39
C ARG A 61 1.77 -0.91 -8.21
N ARG A 62 2.40 0.26 -8.26
CA ARG A 62 3.71 0.43 -8.94
C ARG A 62 4.79 -0.47 -8.33
N MET A 63 4.77 -0.64 -7.00
CA MET A 63 5.69 -1.54 -6.31
C MET A 63 5.46 -3.01 -6.70
N GLN A 64 4.22 -3.50 -6.70
CA GLN A 64 3.93 -4.86 -7.17
C GLN A 64 4.40 -5.05 -8.62
N ALA A 65 4.09 -4.12 -9.51
CA ALA A 65 4.53 -4.19 -10.91
C ALA A 65 6.06 -4.21 -11.05
N ALA A 66 6.78 -3.39 -10.27
CA ALA A 66 8.24 -3.36 -10.25
C ALA A 66 8.85 -4.69 -9.78
N LEU A 67 8.24 -5.33 -8.78
CA LEU A 67 8.68 -6.64 -8.27
C LEU A 67 8.42 -7.74 -9.30
N THR A 68 7.22 -7.81 -9.87
CA THR A 68 6.87 -8.80 -10.91
C THR A 68 7.77 -8.66 -12.13
N GLY A 69 8.02 -7.43 -12.60
CA GLY A 69 8.94 -7.18 -13.72
C GLY A 69 10.42 -7.47 -13.40
N SER A 70 10.78 -7.53 -12.11
CA SER A 70 12.15 -7.82 -11.67
C SER A 70 12.43 -9.32 -11.50
N ALA A 71 11.39 -10.13 -11.30
CA ALA A 71 11.48 -11.56 -10.99
C ALA A 71 11.99 -12.46 -12.15
N ALA A 72 12.22 -11.92 -13.34
CA ALA A 72 12.67 -12.67 -14.52
C ALA A 72 14.12 -13.22 -14.46
N LEU A 73 14.82 -13.13 -13.33
CA LEU A 73 16.17 -13.69 -13.19
C LEU A 73 16.12 -15.07 -12.51
N PRO A 74 16.85 -16.07 -13.02
CA PRO A 74 17.10 -17.29 -12.27
C PRO A 74 17.76 -16.95 -10.94
N ALA A 75 17.31 -17.56 -9.85
CA ALA A 75 17.85 -17.31 -8.50
C ALA A 75 19.37 -17.55 -8.38
N ALA A 76 19.94 -18.36 -9.27
CA ALA A 76 21.38 -18.62 -9.35
C ALA A 76 22.21 -17.40 -9.81
N GLU A 77 21.59 -16.40 -10.43
CA GLU A 77 22.23 -15.18 -10.96
C GLU A 77 21.79 -13.92 -10.21
N ALA A 78 21.07 -14.09 -9.10
CA ALA A 78 20.46 -13.01 -8.34
C ALA A 78 21.49 -12.32 -7.43
N ASP A 79 22.20 -11.34 -7.99
CA ASP A 79 22.90 -10.33 -7.19
C ASP A 79 21.88 -9.34 -6.58
N GLU A 80 21.88 -9.24 -5.25
CA GLU A 80 21.02 -8.34 -4.47
C GLU A 80 21.16 -6.89 -4.94
N ALA A 81 22.39 -6.43 -5.22
CA ALA A 81 22.63 -5.05 -5.64
C ALA A 81 21.97 -4.77 -6.99
N ARG A 82 22.12 -5.69 -7.94
CA ARG A 82 21.46 -5.63 -9.25
C ARG A 82 19.93 -5.68 -9.15
N LEU A 83 19.38 -6.54 -8.30
CA LEU A 83 17.93 -6.61 -8.07
C LEU A 83 17.39 -5.30 -7.48
N ARG A 84 18.06 -4.78 -6.44
CA ARG A 84 17.70 -3.51 -5.80
C ARG A 84 17.72 -2.34 -6.78
N GLU A 85 18.72 -2.26 -7.65
CA GLU A 85 18.79 -1.20 -8.65
C GLU A 85 17.68 -1.31 -9.69
N ARG A 86 17.34 -2.53 -10.16
CA ARG A 86 16.21 -2.74 -11.08
C ARG A 86 14.88 -2.28 -10.47
N VAL A 87 14.61 -2.68 -9.23
CA VAL A 87 13.39 -2.27 -8.51
C VAL A 87 13.35 -0.75 -8.34
N ARG A 88 14.46 -0.13 -7.92
CA ARG A 88 14.56 1.33 -7.78
C ARG A 88 14.30 2.05 -9.10
N ARG A 89 14.90 1.58 -10.20
CA ARG A 89 14.69 2.15 -11.54
C ARG A 89 13.23 2.06 -11.96
N ALA A 90 12.58 0.92 -11.71
CA ALA A 90 11.17 0.72 -12.03
C ALA A 90 10.21 1.60 -11.20
N LEU A 91 10.61 2.00 -9.99
CA LEU A 91 9.81 2.88 -9.12
C LEU A 91 9.97 4.39 -9.42
N ARG A 92 11.01 4.78 -10.19
CA ARG A 92 11.30 6.19 -10.52
C ARG A 92 10.66 6.65 -11.84
N GLY A 93 10.23 5.73 -12.69
CA GLY A 93 9.46 6.01 -13.91
C GLY A 93 7.98 6.11 -13.62
#